data_AF-A0A965NXB5-F1
#
_entry.id   AF-A0A965NXB5-F1
#
_cell.length_a   1.000
_cell.length_b   1.000
_cell.length_c   1.000
_cell.angle_alpha   90.00
_cell.angle_beta   90.00
_cell.angle_gamma   90.00
#
_symmetry.space_group_name_H-M   'P 1'
#
loop_
_entity.id
_entity.type
_entity.pdbx_description
1 polymer ?
#
loop_
_entity_poly.entity_id
_entity_poly.type
_entity_poly.pdbx_seq_one_letter_code
_entity_poly.pdbx_strand_id
1 'polypeptide(L)'
;NVAYLRIMMQFIDDFFEENEVDEIWLTFPDPRPKDRDEKKRLTHPNFLNKYQKVLKPDGILHLKTDSAPFFEYSMESLPANKFEIIASTNDLYESTWNKDHFGIKTRFEKIFYEKGFPINYLRAINKKEA
;
A
#
# COMPACT_ATOMS: atom_id res chain seq x y z
N ASN A 1 9.01 6.50 20.32
CA ASN A 1 9.37 5.07 20.45
C ASN A 1 9.27 4.41 19.09
N VAL A 2 10.16 3.47 18.77
CA VAL A 2 10.16 2.70 17.51
C VAL A 2 10.29 1.22 17.89
N ALA A 3 9.51 0.37 17.24
CA ALA A 3 9.57 -1.08 17.41
C ALA A 3 9.73 -1.76 16.05
N TYR A 4 10.31 -2.96 16.05
CA TYR A 4 10.47 -3.80 14.87
C TYR A 4 9.90 -5.18 15.15
N LEU A 5 9.08 -5.69 14.23
CA LEU A 5 8.43 -6.98 14.34
C LEU A 5 8.80 -7.86 13.14
N ARG A 6 9.34 -9.06 13.41
CA ARG A 6 9.68 -10.04 12.38
C ARG A 6 8.60 -11.12 12.32
N ILE A 7 7.66 -10.94 11.41
CA ILE A 7 6.55 -11.88 11.18
C ILE A 7 6.35 -12.10 9.68
N MET A 8 5.57 -13.12 9.32
CA MET A 8 5.04 -13.21 7.96
C MET A 8 3.76 -12.38 7.86
N MET A 9 3.58 -11.65 6.76
CA MET A 9 2.50 -10.67 6.62
C MET A 9 1.10 -11.26 6.78
N GLN A 10 0.91 -12.54 6.48
CA GLN A 10 -0.38 -13.22 6.65
C GLN A 10 -0.85 -13.35 8.10
N PHE A 11 0.02 -13.09 9.08
CA PHE A 11 -0.30 -13.16 10.50
C PHE A 11 -0.47 -11.78 11.14
N ILE A 12 -0.54 -10.69 10.37
CA ILE A 12 -0.62 -9.33 10.93
C ILE A 12 -1.75 -9.16 11.96
N ASP A 13 -2.89 -9.80 11.73
CA ASP A 13 -4.08 -9.81 12.58
C ASP A 13 -3.99 -10.68 13.85
N ASP A 14 -2.86 -11.35 14.05
CA ASP A 14 -2.52 -12.05 15.30
C ASP A 14 -1.65 -11.16 16.23
N PHE A 15 -1.10 -10.06 15.71
CA PHE A 15 -0.18 -9.17 16.44
C PHE A 15 -0.76 -7.79 16.71
N PHE A 16 -1.82 -7.41 16.01
CA PHE A 16 -2.56 -6.16 16.24
C PHE A 16 -4.01 -6.48 16.53
N GLU A 17 -4.55 -5.78 17.53
CA GLU A 17 -5.96 -5.83 17.87
C GLU A 17 -6.82 -5.19 16.77
N GLU A 18 -8.12 -5.47 16.83
CA GLU A 18 -9.07 -4.81 15.95
C GLU A 18 -9.08 -3.30 16.21
N ASN A 19 -9.04 -2.50 15.14
CA ASN A 19 -9.01 -1.02 15.23
C ASN A 19 -7.79 -0.46 15.97
N GLU A 20 -6.67 -1.18 16.05
CA GLU A 20 -5.46 -0.67 16.71
C GLU A 20 -4.68 0.32 15.81
N VAL A 21 -4.63 0.04 14.50
CA VAL A 21 -3.73 0.71 13.56
C VAL A 21 -4.40 1.91 12.89
N ASP A 22 -3.75 3.06 12.89
CA ASP A 22 -4.21 4.27 12.20
C ASP A 22 -3.90 4.23 10.68
N GLU A 23 -2.68 3.81 10.33
CA GLU A 23 -2.21 3.80 8.94
C GLU A 23 -1.35 2.56 8.62
N ILE A 24 -1.48 2.04 7.40
CA ILE A 24 -0.62 1.00 6.83
C ILE A 24 0.12 1.55 5.63
N TRP A 25 1.45 1.35 5.59
CA TRP A 25 2.30 1.77 4.49
C TRP A 25 2.93 0.58 3.78
N LEU A 26 2.48 0.30 2.55
CA LEU A 26 3.06 -0.69 1.64
C LEU A 26 4.06 0.02 0.72
N THR A 27 5.35 -0.04 1.03
CA THR A 27 6.40 0.65 0.27
C THR A 27 7.20 -0.34 -0.58
N PHE A 28 7.06 -0.23 -1.90
CA PHE A 28 7.71 -1.08 -2.91
C PHE A 28 7.60 -2.58 -2.65
N PRO A 29 6.37 -3.11 -2.44
CA PRO A 29 6.20 -4.54 -2.31
C PRO A 29 6.56 -5.25 -3.63
N ASP A 30 6.98 -6.51 -3.53
CA ASP A 30 7.22 -7.35 -4.70
C ASP A 30 5.92 -7.47 -5.54
N PRO A 31 5.94 -7.11 -6.84
CA PRO A 31 4.74 -7.01 -7.67
C PRO A 31 4.12 -8.36 -8.04
N ARG A 32 4.85 -9.48 -7.89
CA ARG A 32 4.38 -10.83 -8.23
C ARG A 32 3.66 -10.89 -9.60
N PRO A 33 4.40 -10.73 -10.71
CA PRO A 33 3.81 -10.53 -12.04
C PRO A 33 3.13 -11.78 -12.61
N LYS A 34 3.43 -12.97 -12.08
CA LYS A 34 2.84 -14.24 -12.56
C LYS A 34 1.48 -14.46 -11.91
N ASP A 35 0.47 -14.83 -12.69
CA ASP A 35 -0.91 -15.06 -12.21
C ASP A 35 -0.98 -16.11 -11.09
N ARG A 36 -0.18 -17.18 -11.20
CA ARG A 36 -0.07 -18.21 -10.14
C ARG A 36 0.37 -17.65 -8.78
N ASP A 37 1.02 -16.49 -8.77
CA ASP A 37 1.52 -15.80 -7.58
C ASP A 37 0.61 -14.63 -7.15
N GLU A 38 -0.55 -14.44 -7.79
CA GLU A 38 -1.50 -13.36 -7.48
C GLU A 38 -1.88 -13.33 -6.00
N LYS A 39 -2.14 -14.49 -5.38
CA LYS A 39 -2.47 -14.62 -3.96
C LYS A 39 -1.39 -14.09 -3.01
N LYS A 40 -0.18 -13.84 -3.51
CA LYS A 40 0.97 -13.33 -2.75
C LYS A 40 1.16 -11.82 -2.91
N ARG A 41 0.39 -11.16 -3.79
CA ARG A 41 0.34 -9.70 -3.90
C ARG A 41 -0.22 -9.12 -2.61
N LEU A 42 0.44 -8.12 -2.02
CA LEU A 42 0.01 -7.57 -0.73
C LEU A 42 -1.32 -6.81 -0.80
N THR A 43 -1.80 -6.49 -1.99
CA THR A 43 -3.14 -5.92 -2.22
C THR A 43 -4.16 -6.96 -2.66
N HIS A 44 -3.86 -8.25 -2.59
CA HIS A 44 -4.84 -9.32 -2.82
C HIS A 44 -5.88 -9.37 -1.68
N PRO A 45 -7.15 -9.75 -1.94
CA PRO A 45 -8.22 -9.84 -0.94
C PRO A 45 -7.83 -10.46 0.42
N ASN A 46 -7.06 -11.55 0.40
CA ASN A 46 -6.58 -12.22 1.62
C ASN A 46 -5.82 -11.29 2.58
N PHE A 47 -5.05 -10.34 2.05
CA PHE A 47 -4.32 -9.37 2.86
C PHE A 47 -5.19 -8.17 3.19
N LEU A 48 -5.95 -7.66 2.23
CA LEU A 48 -6.85 -6.52 2.43
C LEU A 48 -7.86 -6.78 3.54
N ASN A 49 -8.42 -7.99 3.63
CA ASN A 49 -9.33 -8.36 4.73
C ASN A 49 -8.67 -8.31 6.11
N LYS A 50 -7.38 -8.69 6.20
CA LYS A 50 -6.61 -8.59 7.44
C LYS A 50 -6.30 -7.14 7.79
N TYR A 51 -5.98 -6.33 6.78
CA TYR A 51 -5.74 -4.90 6.94
C TYR A 51 -6.99 -4.19 7.44
N GLN A 52 -8.18 -4.51 6.89
CA GLN A 52 -9.45 -3.96 7.38
C GLN A 52 -9.66 -4.25 8.86
N LYS A 53 -9.34 -5.46 9.34
CA LYS A 53 -9.51 -5.82 10.76
C LYS A 53 -8.64 -4.95 11.65
N VAL A 54 -7.34 -4.88 11.38
CA VAL A 54 -6.40 -4.16 12.25
C VAL A 54 -6.48 -2.64 12.11
N LEU A 55 -6.87 -2.12 10.93
CA LEU A 55 -7.10 -0.69 10.72
C LEU A 55 -8.37 -0.23 11.42
N LYS A 56 -8.34 0.99 11.97
CA LYS A 56 -9.54 1.70 12.44
C LYS A 56 -10.53 1.95 11.28
N PRO A 57 -11.81 2.24 11.57
CA PRO A 57 -12.72 2.83 10.59
C PRO A 57 -12.11 4.13 10.07
N ASP A 58 -12.16 4.36 8.76
CA ASP A 58 -11.50 5.46 8.06
C ASP A 58 -9.96 5.50 8.20
N GLY A 59 -9.34 4.45 8.76
CA GLY A 59 -7.89 4.25 8.75
C GLY A 59 -7.34 4.14 7.33
N ILE A 60 -6.08 4.54 7.14
CA ILE A 60 -5.53 4.78 5.80
C ILE A 60 -4.58 3.66 5.37
N LEU A 61 -4.71 3.22 4.12
CA LEU A 61 -3.73 2.38 3.44
C LEU A 61 -3.02 3.20 2.36
N HIS A 62 -1.69 3.24 2.45
CA HIS A 62 -0.79 3.85 1.48
C HIS A 62 -0.09 2.75 0.69
N LEU A 63 -0.10 2.84 -0.63
CA LEU A 63 0.75 2.02 -1.49
C LEU A 63 1.64 2.91 -2.35
N LYS A 64 2.95 2.64 -2.31
CA LYS A 64 3.97 3.23 -3.18
C LYS A 64 4.63 2.12 -3.99
N THR A 65 4.64 2.22 -5.31
CA THR A 65 5.23 1.18 -6.18
C THR A 65 5.74 1.76 -7.49
N ASP A 66 6.81 1.18 -8.01
CA ASP A 66 7.38 1.41 -9.33
C ASP A 66 6.82 0.44 -10.39
N SER A 67 5.96 -0.50 -10.01
CA SER A 67 5.35 -1.47 -10.91
C SER A 67 3.96 -1.02 -11.35
N ALA A 68 3.86 -0.54 -12.60
CA ALA A 68 2.57 -0.15 -13.18
C ALA A 68 1.54 -1.31 -13.19
N PRO A 69 1.86 -2.55 -13.60
CA PRO A 69 0.89 -3.65 -13.57
C PRO A 69 0.36 -3.96 -12.17
N PHE A 70 1.22 -3.86 -11.15
CA PHE A 70 0.81 -4.07 -9.76
C PHE A 70 -0.01 -2.90 -9.22
N PHE A 71 0.30 -1.68 -9.66
CA PHE A 71 -0.49 -0.50 -9.35
C PHE A 71 -1.92 -0.61 -9.91
N GLU A 72 -2.07 -0.94 -11.19
CA GLU A 72 -3.38 -1.15 -11.82
C GLU A 72 -4.18 -2.27 -11.13
N TYR A 73 -3.53 -3.40 -10.83
CA TYR A 73 -4.14 -4.46 -10.03
C TYR A 73 -4.68 -3.95 -8.68
N SER A 74 -3.90 -3.09 -8.01
CA SER A 74 -4.28 -2.53 -6.71
C SER A 74 -5.42 -1.52 -6.83
N MET A 75 -5.44 -0.71 -7.90
CA MET A 75 -6.53 0.23 -8.20
C MET A 75 -7.89 -0.48 -8.34
N GLU A 76 -7.91 -1.73 -8.82
CA GLU A 76 -9.11 -2.56 -8.89
C GLU A 76 -9.40 -3.31 -7.58
N SER A 77 -8.36 -3.88 -6.96
CA SER A 77 -8.53 -4.76 -5.80
C SER A 77 -8.98 -4.01 -4.54
N LEU A 78 -8.49 -2.79 -4.31
CA LEU A 78 -8.87 -2.01 -3.13
C LEU A 78 -10.38 -1.70 -3.07
N PRO A 79 -10.99 -1.09 -4.10
CA PRO A 79 -12.44 -0.85 -4.13
C PRO A 79 -13.28 -2.13 -3.99
N ALA A 80 -12.83 -3.23 -4.60
CA ALA A 80 -13.50 -4.54 -4.47
C ALA A 80 -13.48 -5.08 -3.02
N ASN A 81 -12.60 -4.58 -2.17
CA ASN A 81 -12.44 -4.98 -0.77
C ASN A 81 -12.68 -3.80 0.18
N LYS A 82 -13.74 -3.01 -0.05
CA LYS A 82 -14.21 -1.96 0.89
C LYS A 82 -13.16 -0.89 1.25
N PHE A 83 -12.18 -0.64 0.39
CA PHE A 83 -11.31 0.52 0.49
C PHE A 83 -11.74 1.57 -0.54
N GLU A 84 -11.94 2.80 -0.10
CA GLU A 84 -12.22 3.92 -1.01
C GLU A 84 -10.91 4.65 -1.34
N ILE A 85 -10.56 4.72 -2.63
CA ILE A 85 -9.36 5.42 -3.08
C ILE A 85 -9.65 6.93 -3.07
N ILE A 86 -8.91 7.67 -2.24
CA ILE A 86 -9.07 9.12 -2.08
C ILE A 86 -7.99 9.91 -2.83
N ALA A 87 -6.88 9.26 -3.18
CA ALA A 87 -5.85 9.84 -4.03
C ALA A 87 -5.11 8.74 -4.78
N SER A 88 -4.81 8.99 -6.06
CA SER A 88 -3.91 8.19 -6.87
C SER A 88 -3.11 9.10 -7.80
N THR A 89 -1.87 8.71 -8.10
CA THR A 89 -1.03 9.37 -9.10
C THR A 89 -0.07 8.36 -9.69
N ASN A 90 0.20 8.51 -10.99
CA ASN A 90 1.18 7.69 -11.69
C ASN A 90 2.59 8.31 -11.63
N ASP A 91 2.70 9.56 -11.19
CA ASP A 91 3.97 10.20 -10.87
C ASP A 91 3.86 10.92 -9.52
N LEU A 92 4.41 10.29 -8.48
CA LEU A 92 4.42 10.84 -7.14
C LEU A 92 5.28 12.11 -7.05
N TYR A 93 6.40 12.20 -7.75
CA TYR A 93 7.35 13.30 -7.55
C TYR A 93 6.88 14.61 -8.17
N GLU A 94 6.10 14.53 -9.24
CA GLU A 94 5.45 15.69 -9.88
C GLU A 94 4.08 16.01 -9.24
N SER A 95 3.56 15.15 -8.37
CA SER A 95 2.28 15.36 -7.71
C SER A 95 2.36 16.28 -6.47
N THR A 96 1.20 16.81 -6.07
CA THR A 96 1.02 17.55 -4.81
C THR A 96 1.38 16.72 -3.58
N TRP A 97 1.30 15.39 -3.68
CA TRP A 97 1.55 14.43 -2.60
C TRP A 97 3.03 14.21 -2.28
N ASN A 98 3.95 14.74 -3.11
CA ASN A 98 5.39 14.65 -2.83
C ASN A 98 5.75 15.35 -1.50
N LYS A 99 5.03 16.42 -1.15
CA LYS A 99 5.23 17.15 0.12
C LYS A 99 4.92 16.28 1.33
N ASP A 100 3.87 15.46 1.24
CA ASP A 100 3.44 14.56 2.31
C ASP A 100 4.43 13.40 2.53
N HIS A 101 5.27 13.12 1.54
CA HIS A 101 6.36 12.13 1.63
C HIS A 101 7.69 12.75 2.11
N PHE A 102 7.64 13.99 2.62
CA PHE A 102 8.79 14.77 3.11
C PHE A 102 9.92 14.93 2.08
N GLY A 103 9.63 14.71 0.79
CA GLY A 103 10.65 14.69 -0.27
C GLY A 103 11.75 13.65 -0.08
N ILE A 104 11.58 12.67 0.82
CA ILE A 104 12.60 11.66 1.11
C ILE A 104 12.66 10.71 -0.09
N LYS A 105 13.77 10.78 -0.83
CA LYS A 105 14.07 9.85 -1.92
C LYS A 105 15.08 8.82 -1.42
N THR A 106 14.75 7.54 -1.54
CA THR A 106 15.75 6.49 -1.30
C THR A 106 16.78 6.47 -2.44
N ARG A 107 17.94 5.85 -2.21
CA ARG A 107 18.98 5.69 -3.24
C ARG A 107 18.43 4.98 -4.49
N PHE A 108 17.63 3.92 -4.30
CA PHE A 108 17.04 3.17 -5.40
C PHE A 108 16.01 4.01 -6.16
N GLU A 109 15.13 4.69 -5.44
CA GLU A 109 14.15 5.58 -6.07
C GLU A 109 14.80 6.64 -6.95
N LYS A 110 15.91 7.25 -6.50
CA LYS A 110 16.65 8.23 -7.31
C LYS A 110 17.19 7.58 -8.61
N ILE A 111 17.79 6.40 -8.51
CA ILE A 111 18.36 5.68 -9.66
C ILE A 111 17.27 5.28 -10.65
N PHE A 112 16.12 4.79 -10.18
CA PHE A 112 15.02 4.36 -11.04
C PHE A 112 14.27 5.54 -11.67
N TYR A 113 14.10 6.63 -10.91
CA TYR A 113 13.53 7.86 -11.44
C TYR A 113 14.42 8.50 -12.51
N GLU A 114 15.74 8.53 -12.31
CA GLU A 114 16.70 8.98 -13.34
C GLU A 114 16.68 8.11 -14.60
N LYS A 115 16.22 6.85 -14.49
CA LYS A 115 16.00 5.94 -15.62
C LYS A 115 14.61 6.09 -16.27
N GLY A 116 13.78 7.02 -15.79
CA GLY A 116 12.45 7.31 -16.33
C GLY A 116 11.34 6.38 -15.85
N PHE A 117 11.53 5.65 -14.75
CA PHE A 117 10.46 4.88 -14.12
C PHE A 117 9.73 5.76 -13.11
N PRO A 118 8.48 6.20 -13.41
CA PRO A 118 7.74 7.03 -12.48
C PRO A 118 7.27 6.17 -11.30
N ILE A 119 7.09 6.81 -10.15
CA ILE A 119 6.62 6.14 -8.94
C ILE A 119 5.13 6.36 -8.84
N ASN A 120 4.38 5.26 -8.85
CA ASN A 120 2.94 5.30 -8.63
C ASN A 120 2.66 5.30 -7.13
N TYR A 121 1.63 6.05 -6.76
CA TYR A 121 1.18 6.16 -5.38
C TYR A 121 -0.34 6.16 -5.32
N LEU A 122 -0.89 5.44 -4.34
CA LEU A 122 -2.30 5.51 -4.00
C LEU A 122 -2.48 5.59 -2.49
N ARG A 123 -3.56 6.27 -2.10
CA ARG A 123 -4.05 6.40 -0.73
C ARG A 123 -5.52 6.00 -0.71
N ALA A 124 -5.87 5.09 0.17
CA ALA A 124 -7.24 4.62 0.32
C ALA A 124 -7.67 4.58 1.78
N ILE A 125 -8.96 4.81 2.04
CA ILE A 125 -9.56 4.78 3.38
C ILE A 125 -10.35 3.48 3.57
N ASN A 126 -10.21 2.90 4.76
CA ASN A 126 -10.93 1.70 5.17
C ASN A 126 -12.41 2.03 5.44
N LYS A 127 -13.31 1.62 4.52
CA LYS A 127 -14.76 1.80 4.65
C LYS A 127 -15.46 0.59 5.29
N LYS A 128 -14.80 -0.07 6.24
CA LYS A 128 -15.48 -1.06 7.05
C LYS A 128 -16.59 -0.41 7.88
N GLU A 129 -17.72 -1.10 7.99
CA GLU A 129 -18.79 -0.72 8.92
C GLU A 129 -18.26 -0.89 10.35
N ALA A 130 -18.55 0.08 11.22
CA ALA A 130 -18.14 0.09 12.62
C ALA A 130 -18.94 -0.91 13.46
#